data_AF-A0A1E3A6G8-F1
#
_entry.id   AF-A0A1E3A6G8-F1
#
_cell.length_a   1.000
_cell.length_b   1.000
_cell.length_c   1.000
_cell.angle_alpha   90.00
_cell.angle_beta   90.00
_cell.angle_gamma   90.00
#
_symmetry.space_group_name_H-M   'P 1'
#
loop_
_entity.id
_entity.type
_entity.pdbx_description
1 polymer ?
#
loop_
_entity_poly.entity_id
_entity_poly.type
_entity_poly.pdbx_seq_one_letter_code
_entity_poly.pdbx_strand_id
1 'polypeptide(L)'
;MKHRIHAFIFIVFMGAFLFAGYSLLGSPGPARVAEAVMERGQIETGAKNLVTSIYLNYRLFDTLLEALLLLVSVIGVTQFSSLALTERQFTSANHMPDGDGRKASAIMAGSLGPVYFLMGLLGVYIIVTGMDGPGGGFQGGAVLAALLINAHFAAGRLLLSREKAEKMEKLLYVLLLAASMAFFLFSGGWDTGGHRFYLTLMNVLIGLKVCSGLWLIYLSFLSGGDMQ
;
A
#
# COMPACT_ATOMS: atom_id res chain seq x y z
N MET A 1 18.97 -28.67 -20.44
CA MET A 1 18.49 -28.13 -21.74
C MET A 1 17.01 -28.43 -21.99
N LYS A 2 16.53 -29.67 -21.85
CA LYS A 2 15.12 -30.07 -22.10
C LYS A 2 14.08 -29.22 -21.34
N HIS A 3 14.29 -28.93 -20.05
CA HIS A 3 13.36 -28.08 -19.27
C HIS A 3 13.25 -26.63 -19.78
N ARG A 4 14.32 -26.07 -20.36
CA ARG A 4 14.31 -24.72 -20.94
C ARG A 4 13.50 -24.69 -22.25
N ILE A 5 13.52 -25.78 -23.01
CA ILE A 5 12.74 -25.94 -24.24
C ILE A 5 11.25 -26.07 -23.90
N HIS A 6 10.88 -26.89 -22.92
CA HIS A 6 9.48 -27.00 -22.47
C HIS A 6 8.94 -25.68 -21.92
N ALA A 7 9.73 -24.95 -21.13
CA ALA A 7 9.34 -23.63 -20.62
C ALA A 7 9.16 -22.61 -21.76
N PHE A 8 10.05 -22.61 -22.76
CA PHE A 8 9.94 -21.73 -23.91
C PHE A 8 8.67 -22.03 -24.73
N ILE A 9 8.41 -23.30 -25.01
CA ILE A 9 7.19 -23.74 -25.72
C ILE A 9 5.94 -23.30 -24.95
N PHE A 10 5.92 -23.48 -23.62
CA PHE A 10 4.80 -23.06 -22.78
C PHE A 10 4.58 -21.54 -22.82
N ILE A 11 5.64 -20.73 -22.72
CA ILE A 11 5.53 -19.26 -22.78
C ILE A 11 5.01 -18.81 -24.14
N VAL A 12 5.54 -19.35 -25.24
CA VAL A 12 5.09 -19.02 -26.60
C VAL A 12 3.63 -19.44 -26.80
N PHE A 13 3.26 -20.64 -26.34
CA PHE A 13 1.89 -21.12 -26.41
C PHE A 13 0.93 -20.24 -25.58
N MET A 14 1.29 -19.91 -24.34
CA MET A 14 0.48 -19.04 -23.48
C MET A 14 0.35 -17.64 -24.10
N GLY A 15 1.44 -17.07 -24.64
CA GLY A 15 1.41 -15.80 -25.36
C GLY A 15 0.50 -15.82 -26.58
N ALA A 16 0.60 -16.88 -27.39
CA ALA A 16 -0.28 -17.09 -28.54
C ALA A 16 -1.75 -17.27 -28.13
N PHE A 17 -2.01 -18.03 -27.06
CA PHE A 17 -3.35 -18.22 -26.51
C PHE A 17 -3.97 -16.91 -26.02
N LEU A 18 -3.21 -16.10 -25.26
CA LEU A 18 -3.66 -14.79 -24.79
C LEU A 18 -3.90 -13.82 -25.96
N PHE A 19 -3.01 -13.79 -26.95
CA PHE A 19 -3.14 -12.95 -28.13
C PHE A 19 -4.36 -13.35 -28.98
N ALA A 20 -4.54 -14.64 -29.23
CA ALA A 20 -5.70 -15.16 -29.94
C ALA A 20 -6.99 -14.87 -29.16
N GLY A 21 -7.00 -15.10 -27.85
CA GLY A 21 -8.13 -14.79 -26.98
C GLY A 21 -8.50 -13.30 -27.05
N TYR A 22 -7.54 -12.40 -26.90
CA TYR A 22 -7.77 -10.95 -27.04
C TYR A 22 -8.34 -10.57 -28.41
N SER A 23 -7.78 -11.14 -29.48
CA SER A 23 -8.21 -10.85 -30.86
C SER A 23 -9.61 -11.41 -31.15
N LEU A 24 -9.98 -12.54 -30.54
CA LEU A 24 -11.27 -13.21 -30.71
C LEU A 24 -12.38 -12.58 -29.87
N LEU A 25 -12.08 -12.06 -28.67
CA LEU A 25 -13.07 -11.42 -27.81
C LEU A 25 -13.59 -10.08 -28.37
N GLY A 26 -12.91 -9.50 -29.37
CA GLY A 26 -13.28 -8.23 -29.99
C GLY A 26 -13.15 -7.05 -29.01
N SER A 27 -13.59 -5.86 -29.45
CA SER A 27 -13.73 -4.74 -28.51
C SER A 27 -14.75 -5.14 -27.45
N PRO A 28 -14.48 -4.95 -26.15
CA PRO A 28 -15.53 -5.04 -25.14
C PRO A 28 -16.70 -4.18 -25.65
N GLY A 29 -17.89 -4.79 -25.70
CA GLY A 29 -19.11 -4.10 -26.14
C GLY A 29 -19.37 -2.83 -25.33
N PRO A 30 -20.38 -2.02 -25.68
CA PRO A 30 -20.62 -0.73 -25.03
C PRO A 30 -20.59 -0.89 -23.51
N ALA A 31 -19.59 -0.27 -22.88
CA ALA A 31 -19.33 -0.41 -21.47
C ALA A 31 -20.33 0.47 -20.71
N ARG A 32 -21.59 0.02 -20.67
CA ARG A 32 -22.72 0.74 -20.03
C ARG A 32 -22.40 1.21 -18.62
N VAL A 33 -21.59 0.44 -17.89
CA VAL A 33 -21.11 0.81 -16.55
C VAL A 33 -20.09 1.96 -16.60
N ALA A 34 -19.15 1.92 -17.55
CA ALA A 34 -18.19 3.00 -17.74
C ALA A 34 -18.89 4.30 -18.17
N GLU A 35 -19.83 4.21 -19.11
CA GLU A 35 -20.68 5.35 -19.53
C GLU A 35 -21.45 5.93 -18.33
N ALA A 36 -22.10 5.08 -17.53
CA ALA A 36 -22.83 5.53 -16.34
C ALA A 36 -21.90 6.23 -15.32
N VAL A 37 -20.70 5.71 -15.07
CA VAL A 37 -19.71 6.34 -14.18
C VAL A 37 -19.20 7.67 -14.77
N MET A 38 -19.01 7.75 -16.09
CA MET A 38 -18.58 8.99 -16.76
C MET A 38 -19.65 10.07 -16.69
N GLU A 39 -20.93 9.71 -16.81
CA GLU A 39 -22.05 10.66 -16.76
C GLU A 39 -22.36 11.11 -15.32
N ARG A 40 -22.33 10.19 -14.35
CA ARG A 40 -22.90 10.42 -13.01
C ARG A 40 -21.88 10.40 -11.88
N GLY A 41 -20.68 9.84 -12.10
CA GLY A 41 -19.68 9.63 -11.05
C GLY A 41 -19.33 10.88 -10.27
N GLN A 42 -19.12 12.01 -10.96
CA GLN A 42 -18.84 13.28 -10.27
C GLN A 42 -20.05 13.82 -9.52
N ILE A 43 -21.26 13.65 -10.05
CA ILE A 43 -22.50 14.16 -9.45
C ILE A 43 -22.84 13.36 -8.19
N GLU A 44 -22.72 12.03 -8.25
CA GLU A 44 -23.06 11.11 -7.16
C GLU A 44 -21.99 11.09 -6.06
N THR A 45 -20.72 11.33 -6.37
CA THR A 45 -19.62 11.18 -5.40
C THR A 45 -18.91 12.48 -5.06
N GLY A 46 -19.05 13.51 -5.90
CA GLY A 46 -18.31 14.76 -5.77
C GLY A 46 -16.84 14.70 -6.20
N ALA A 47 -16.30 13.54 -6.62
CA ALA A 47 -14.93 13.40 -7.11
C ALA A 47 -14.82 13.70 -8.61
N LYS A 48 -13.84 14.51 -9.00
CA LYS A 48 -13.51 14.73 -10.43
C LYS A 48 -12.71 13.56 -10.99
N ASN A 49 -11.89 12.92 -10.15
CA ASN A 49 -11.22 11.69 -10.48
C ASN A 49 -12.22 10.53 -10.39
N LEU A 50 -12.70 10.08 -11.55
CA LEU A 50 -13.64 8.97 -11.65
C LEU A 50 -13.07 7.66 -11.10
N VAL A 51 -11.75 7.46 -11.15
CA VAL A 51 -11.12 6.27 -10.55
C VAL A 51 -11.35 6.27 -9.04
N THR A 52 -11.20 7.42 -8.38
CA THR A 52 -11.51 7.58 -6.95
C THR A 52 -12.99 7.37 -6.64
N SER A 53 -13.89 7.83 -7.51
CA SER A 53 -15.33 7.53 -7.37
C SER A 53 -15.59 6.02 -7.41
N ILE A 54 -14.83 5.27 -8.22
CA ILE A 54 -14.96 3.82 -8.32
C ILE A 54 -14.44 3.16 -7.05
N TYR A 55 -13.16 3.32 -6.68
CA TYR A 55 -12.60 2.50 -5.60
C TYR A 55 -13.06 2.93 -4.19
N LEU A 56 -13.47 4.18 -3.97
CA LEU A 56 -13.94 4.65 -2.65
C LEU A 56 -15.46 4.73 -2.50
N ASN A 57 -16.23 4.66 -3.58
CA ASN A 57 -17.69 4.66 -3.49
C ASN A 57 -18.29 3.40 -4.12
N TYR A 58 -18.28 3.27 -5.44
CA TYR A 58 -18.97 2.16 -6.13
C TYR A 58 -18.42 0.77 -5.81
N ARG A 59 -17.11 0.67 -5.58
CA ARG A 59 -16.36 -0.56 -5.27
C ARG A 59 -15.62 -0.44 -3.94
N LEU A 60 -16.26 0.21 -2.95
CA LEU A 60 -15.70 0.40 -1.61
C LEU A 60 -15.23 -0.91 -0.96
N PHE A 61 -16.00 -1.99 -1.12
CA PHE A 61 -15.64 -3.29 -0.55
C PHE A 61 -14.32 -3.83 -1.10
N ASP A 62 -13.99 -3.60 -2.37
CA ASP A 62 -12.73 -4.05 -2.94
C ASP A 62 -11.56 -3.35 -2.24
N THR A 63 -11.66 -2.04 -2.02
CA THR A 63 -10.65 -1.26 -1.28
C THR A 63 -10.54 -1.72 0.19
N LEU A 64 -11.65 -2.02 0.86
CA LEU A 64 -11.62 -2.54 2.25
C LEU A 64 -10.95 -3.91 2.31
N LEU A 65 -11.24 -4.79 1.35
CA LEU A 65 -10.63 -6.11 1.26
C LEU A 65 -9.15 -6.05 0.87
N GLU A 66 -8.74 -5.11 0.03
CA GLU A 66 -7.32 -4.82 -0.22
C GLU A 66 -6.60 -4.38 1.07
N ALA A 67 -7.23 -3.50 1.85
CA ALA A 67 -6.72 -3.08 3.15
C ALA A 67 -6.61 -4.25 4.15
N LEU A 68 -7.59 -5.16 4.14
CA LEU A 68 -7.56 -6.39 4.92
C LEU A 68 -6.42 -7.32 4.46
N LEU A 69 -6.26 -7.51 3.15
CA LEU A 69 -5.20 -8.33 2.58
C LEU A 69 -3.81 -7.81 2.98
N LEU A 70 -3.60 -6.49 2.98
CA LEU A 70 -2.36 -5.90 3.49
C LEU A 70 -2.15 -6.21 4.99
N LEU A 71 -3.20 -6.08 5.81
CA LEU A 71 -3.13 -6.41 7.24
C LEU A 71 -2.77 -7.89 7.46
N VAL A 72 -3.44 -8.80 6.74
CA VAL A 72 -3.17 -10.23 6.80
C VAL A 72 -1.74 -10.54 6.34
N SER A 73 -1.26 -9.86 5.30
CA SER A 73 0.12 -10.00 4.81
C SER A 73 1.14 -9.56 5.86
N VAL A 74 0.89 -8.42 6.53
CA VAL A 74 1.73 -7.93 7.64
C VAL A 74 1.77 -8.96 8.78
N ILE A 75 0.62 -9.50 9.19
CA ILE A 75 0.53 -10.56 10.22
C ILE A 75 1.32 -11.81 9.78
N GLY A 76 1.15 -12.25 8.53
CA GLY A 76 1.86 -13.41 8.00
C GLY A 76 3.38 -13.21 7.99
N VAL A 77 3.86 -12.07 7.50
CA VAL A 77 5.30 -11.76 7.43
C VAL A 77 5.89 -11.62 8.83
N THR A 78 5.22 -10.91 9.74
CA THR A 78 5.68 -10.73 11.14
C THR A 78 5.77 -12.03 11.93
N GLN A 79 4.85 -12.97 11.67
CA GLN A 79 4.86 -14.29 12.30
C GLN A 79 5.89 -15.23 11.66
N PHE A 80 6.05 -15.18 10.34
CA PHE A 80 7.05 -15.99 9.66
C PHE A 80 8.47 -15.53 10.00
N SER A 81 8.70 -14.22 10.10
CA SER A 81 10.00 -13.66 10.47
C SER A 81 10.38 -14.03 11.92
N SER A 82 9.42 -14.08 12.84
CA SER A 82 9.69 -14.51 14.22
C SER A 82 10.08 -15.99 14.31
N LEU A 83 9.41 -16.87 13.55
CA LEU A 83 9.74 -18.30 13.50
C LEU A 83 11.12 -18.56 12.89
N ALA A 84 11.46 -17.87 11.79
CA ALA A 84 12.77 -18.00 11.14
C ALA A 84 13.92 -17.56 12.07
N LEU A 85 13.68 -16.56 12.93
CA LEU A 85 14.63 -16.13 13.96
C LEU A 85 14.81 -17.17 15.06
N THR A 86 13.71 -17.77 15.53
CA THR A 86 13.74 -18.84 16.52
C THR A 86 14.56 -20.04 16.02
N GLU A 87 14.33 -20.48 14.77
CA GLU A 87 15.10 -21.58 14.16
C GLU A 87 16.59 -21.24 14.05
N ARG A 88 16.94 -20.02 13.63
CA ARG A 88 18.34 -19.55 13.58
C ARG A 88 19.01 -19.51 14.95
N GLN A 89 18.31 -19.05 15.99
CA GLN A 89 18.83 -19.04 17.36
C GLN A 89 19.07 -20.46 17.89
N PHE A 90 18.23 -21.43 17.52
CA PHE A 90 18.43 -22.84 17.85
C PHE A 90 19.62 -23.46 17.09
N THR A 91 19.90 -23.06 15.84
CA THR A 91 21.03 -23.57 15.06
C THR A 91 22.36 -22.85 15.33
N SER A 92 22.34 -21.58 15.74
CA SER A 92 23.52 -20.72 15.89
C SER A 92 24.07 -20.62 17.32
N ALA A 93 23.70 -21.53 18.22
CA ALA A 93 24.24 -21.59 19.58
C ALA A 93 25.76 -21.83 19.68
N ASN A 94 26.51 -21.84 18.55
CA ASN A 94 27.93 -22.18 18.54
C ASN A 94 28.88 -21.32 17.70
N HIS A 95 28.48 -20.19 17.09
CA HIS A 95 29.45 -19.28 16.47
C HIS A 95 28.91 -17.85 16.42
N MET A 96 29.60 -16.95 17.13
CA MET A 96 29.32 -15.53 17.21
C MET A 96 30.53 -14.76 16.68
N PRO A 97 30.36 -13.99 15.60
CA PRO A 97 31.12 -12.77 15.39
C PRO A 97 30.21 -11.57 15.55
N ASP A 98 30.59 -10.72 16.50
CA ASP A 98 30.11 -9.36 16.72
C ASP A 98 30.24 -8.53 15.43
N GLY A 99 29.17 -7.86 15.03
CA GLY A 99 28.93 -7.46 13.63
C GLY A 99 28.43 -6.02 13.46
N ASP A 100 29.20 -5.07 14.00
CA ASP A 100 29.35 -3.67 13.57
C ASP A 100 28.10 -2.97 12.99
N GLY A 101 27.46 -2.18 13.84
CA GLY A 101 26.41 -1.24 13.46
C GLY A 101 26.92 -0.29 12.38
N ARG A 102 26.51 -0.57 11.13
CA ARG A 102 26.85 0.23 9.94
C ARG A 102 26.61 1.71 10.22
N LYS A 103 27.69 2.45 10.43
CA LYS A 103 27.66 3.89 10.63
C LYS A 103 27.00 4.52 9.41
N ALA A 104 25.86 5.18 9.63
CA ALA A 104 25.19 6.00 8.64
C ALA A 104 26.23 6.90 7.94
N SER A 105 26.34 6.80 6.63
CA SER A 105 27.24 7.68 5.87
C SER A 105 26.86 9.13 6.15
N ALA A 106 27.80 9.92 6.69
CA ALA A 106 27.58 11.32 7.03
C ALA A 106 27.12 12.16 5.81
N ILE A 107 27.47 11.72 4.60
CA ILE A 107 27.01 12.31 3.33
C ILE A 107 25.51 12.09 3.14
N MET A 108 24.99 10.92 3.52
CA MET A 108 23.58 10.53 3.40
C MET A 108 22.69 11.24 4.42
N ALA A 109 23.19 11.44 5.65
CA ALA A 109 22.44 12.10 6.72
C ALA A 109 22.29 13.62 6.53
N GLY A 110 23.28 14.30 5.92
CA GLY A 110 23.30 15.76 5.76
C GLY A 110 22.69 16.28 4.45
N SER A 111 22.80 15.53 3.34
CA SER A 111 22.43 16.03 1.99
C SER A 111 21.00 15.69 1.54
N LEU A 112 20.35 14.68 2.15
CA LEU A 112 19.04 14.19 1.71
C LEU A 112 17.85 14.84 2.42
N GLY A 113 18.07 15.74 3.39
CA GLY A 113 17.02 16.45 4.12
C GLY A 113 15.96 17.10 3.21
N PRO A 114 16.35 17.92 2.21
CA PRO A 114 15.40 18.52 1.27
C PRO A 114 14.63 17.49 0.43
N VAL A 115 15.27 16.39 0.05
CA VAL A 115 14.63 15.31 -0.72
C VAL A 115 13.55 14.63 0.13
N TYR A 116 13.85 14.32 1.38
CA TYR A 116 12.88 13.74 2.32
C TYR A 116 11.70 14.65 2.60
N PHE A 117 11.94 15.96 2.71
CA PHE A 117 10.87 16.94 2.82
C PHE A 117 9.96 16.94 1.59
N LEU A 118 10.54 16.95 0.37
CA LEU A 118 9.77 16.90 -0.88
C LEU A 118 9.00 15.59 -1.03
N MET A 119 9.59 14.44 -0.68
CA MET A 119 8.89 13.15 -0.69
C MET A 119 7.70 13.15 0.28
N GLY A 120 7.87 13.70 1.48
CA GLY A 120 6.79 13.83 2.46
C GLY A 120 5.66 14.71 1.95
N LEU A 121 6.00 15.89 1.42
CA LEU A 121 5.05 16.82 0.82
C LEU A 121 4.29 16.16 -0.34
N LEU A 122 5.01 15.49 -1.23
CA LEU A 122 4.43 14.79 -2.38
C LEU A 122 3.50 13.66 -1.96
N GLY A 123 3.91 12.84 -0.99
CA GLY A 123 3.08 11.75 -0.46
C GLY A 123 1.78 12.26 0.14
N VAL A 124 1.85 13.30 0.97
CA VAL A 124 0.65 13.95 1.56
C VAL A 124 -0.21 14.59 0.47
N TYR A 125 0.39 15.27 -0.51
CA TYR A 125 -0.32 15.87 -1.63
C TYR A 125 -1.11 14.83 -2.44
N ILE A 126 -0.47 13.71 -2.82
CA ILE A 126 -1.12 12.62 -3.57
C ILE A 126 -2.32 12.04 -2.81
N ILE A 127 -2.22 11.94 -1.47
CA ILE A 127 -3.30 11.46 -0.61
C ILE A 127 -4.47 12.45 -0.60
N VAL A 128 -4.21 13.72 -0.29
CA VAL A 128 -5.26 14.73 -0.07
C VAL A 128 -5.93 15.12 -1.38
N THR A 129 -5.16 15.24 -2.48
CA THR A 129 -5.66 15.71 -3.78
C THR A 129 -6.16 14.57 -4.67
N GLY A 130 -6.12 13.32 -4.20
CA GLY A 130 -6.47 12.13 -5.00
C GLY A 130 -7.90 12.15 -5.58
N MET A 131 -8.82 12.92 -5.01
CA MET A 131 -10.18 13.05 -5.54
C MET A 131 -10.29 13.96 -6.78
N ASP A 132 -9.37 14.91 -6.94
CA ASP A 132 -9.41 15.92 -7.98
C ASP A 132 -8.33 15.68 -9.05
N GLY A 133 -7.27 14.92 -8.73
CA GLY A 133 -6.18 14.56 -9.63
C GLY A 133 -5.82 13.07 -9.57
N PRO A 134 -4.87 12.62 -10.43
CA PRO A 134 -4.38 11.25 -10.39
C PRO A 134 -3.67 10.99 -9.06
N GLY A 135 -3.98 9.87 -8.40
CA GLY A 135 -3.46 9.63 -7.07
C GLY A 135 -4.37 8.77 -6.21
N GLY A 136 -4.28 9.02 -4.91
CA GLY A 136 -5.09 8.38 -3.88
C GLY A 136 -4.28 7.93 -2.67
N GLY A 137 -4.99 7.40 -1.68
CA GLY A 137 -4.40 6.92 -0.43
C GLY A 137 -3.25 5.93 -0.65
N PHE A 138 -3.45 4.91 -1.48
CA PHE A 138 -2.46 3.84 -1.66
C PHE A 138 -1.12 4.34 -2.20
N GLN A 139 -1.15 5.10 -3.29
CA GLN A 139 0.06 5.60 -3.95
C GLN A 139 0.84 6.56 -3.05
N GLY A 140 0.15 7.52 -2.44
CA GLY A 140 0.81 8.45 -1.53
C GLY A 140 1.29 7.77 -0.24
N GLY A 141 0.56 6.78 0.28
CA GLY A 141 0.99 5.93 1.38
C GLY A 141 2.28 5.15 1.08
N ALA A 142 2.43 4.63 -0.16
CA ALA A 142 3.66 3.99 -0.60
C ALA A 142 4.85 4.96 -0.70
N VAL A 143 4.62 6.20 -1.15
CA VAL A 143 5.65 7.25 -1.13
C VAL A 143 6.08 7.58 0.30
N LEU A 144 5.15 7.68 1.24
CA LEU A 144 5.45 7.90 2.65
C LEU A 144 6.18 6.70 3.29
N ALA A 145 5.84 5.46 2.94
CA ALA A 145 6.59 4.28 3.37
C ALA A 145 8.03 4.32 2.84
N ALA A 146 8.21 4.64 1.56
CA ALA A 146 9.53 4.77 0.95
C ALA A 146 10.36 5.88 1.63
N LEU A 147 9.73 6.99 2.01
CA LEU A 147 10.36 8.03 2.82
C LEU A 147 10.86 7.48 4.17
N LEU A 148 10.01 6.77 4.92
CA LEU A 148 10.39 6.19 6.23
C LEU A 148 11.55 5.20 6.10
N ILE A 149 11.51 4.34 5.09
CA ILE A 149 12.55 3.35 4.80
C ILE A 149 13.87 4.04 4.45
N ASN A 150 13.87 5.00 3.52
CA ASN A 150 15.08 5.74 3.15
C ASN A 150 15.65 6.55 4.32
N ALA A 151 14.78 7.18 5.12
CA ALA A 151 15.19 7.91 6.29
C ALA A 151 15.84 6.99 7.34
N HIS A 152 15.35 5.75 7.50
CA HIS A 152 16.00 4.76 8.34
C HIS A 152 17.40 4.41 7.83
N PHE A 153 17.57 4.13 6.53
CA PHE A 153 18.89 3.87 5.94
C PHE A 153 19.87 5.04 6.09
N ALA A 154 19.40 6.27 5.97
CA ALA A 154 20.28 7.45 6.00
C ALA A 154 20.62 7.93 7.41
N ALA A 155 19.71 7.80 8.37
CA ALA A 155 19.90 8.29 9.73
C ALA A 155 20.23 7.18 10.74
N GLY A 156 20.11 5.90 10.36
CA GLY A 156 20.34 4.75 11.24
C GLY A 156 19.36 4.69 12.43
N ARG A 157 18.25 5.46 12.39
CA ARG A 157 17.29 5.56 13.48
C ARG A 157 15.94 5.02 13.06
N LEU A 158 15.28 4.31 13.98
CA LEU A 158 13.90 3.88 13.83
C LEU A 158 12.97 5.08 14.12
N LEU A 159 12.35 5.64 13.09
CA LEU A 159 11.39 6.74 13.23
C LEU A 159 10.08 6.29 13.89
N LEU A 160 9.65 5.05 13.63
CA LEU A 160 8.45 4.44 14.17
C LEU A 160 8.78 3.06 14.70
N SER A 161 8.54 2.82 16.00
CA SER A 161 8.75 1.49 16.59
C SER A 161 7.73 0.48 16.06
N ARG A 162 8.14 -0.79 16.00
CA ARG A 162 7.28 -1.90 15.57
C ARG A 162 5.95 -1.93 16.32
N GLU A 163 5.99 -1.84 17.66
CA GLU A 163 4.79 -1.88 18.49
C GLU A 163 3.82 -0.73 18.15
N LYS A 164 4.33 0.49 17.94
CA LYS A 164 3.49 1.64 17.56
C LYS A 164 2.86 1.43 16.18
N ALA A 165 3.64 0.95 15.23
CA ALA A 165 3.14 0.67 13.89
C ALA A 165 2.09 -0.45 13.87
N GLU A 166 2.27 -1.53 14.65
CA GLU A 166 1.26 -2.60 14.77
C GLU A 166 -0.06 -2.11 15.38
N LYS A 167 0.01 -1.28 16.43
CA LYS A 167 -1.18 -0.64 17.03
C LYS A 167 -1.86 0.28 16.03
N MET A 168 -1.08 1.09 15.31
CA MET A 168 -1.57 2.00 14.29
C MET A 168 -2.26 1.26 13.16
N GLU A 169 -1.69 0.14 12.69
CA GLU A 169 -2.25 -0.65 11.60
C GLU A 169 -3.62 -1.25 11.94
N LYS A 170 -3.77 -1.79 13.16
CA LYS A 170 -5.05 -2.30 13.67
C LYS A 170 -6.06 -1.17 13.81
N LEU A 171 -5.65 -0.05 14.42
CA LEU A 171 -6.51 1.11 14.63
C LEU A 171 -7.01 1.68 13.30
N LEU A 172 -6.12 1.88 12.33
CA LEU A 172 -6.47 2.41 11.01
C LEU A 172 -7.44 1.51 10.26
N TYR A 173 -7.28 0.18 10.35
CA TYR A 173 -8.24 -0.74 9.75
C TYR A 173 -9.62 -0.65 10.41
N VAL A 174 -9.69 -0.57 11.74
CA VAL A 174 -10.95 -0.37 12.46
C VAL A 174 -11.59 0.97 12.08
N LEU A 175 -10.80 2.04 11.97
CA LEU A 175 -11.29 3.36 11.54
C LEU A 175 -11.84 3.33 10.10
N LEU A 176 -11.22 2.59 9.19
CA LEU A 176 -11.73 2.41 7.82
C LEU A 176 -13.08 1.70 7.81
N LEU A 177 -13.23 0.63 8.60
CA LEU A 177 -14.51 -0.07 8.74
C LEU A 177 -15.57 0.83 9.38
N ALA A 178 -15.21 1.58 10.42
CA ALA A 178 -16.13 2.50 11.08
C ALA A 178 -16.58 3.64 10.15
N ALA A 179 -15.65 4.26 9.41
CA ALA A 179 -15.96 5.30 8.44
C ALA A 179 -16.84 4.77 7.30
N SER A 180 -16.56 3.55 6.80
CA SER A 180 -17.36 2.90 5.76
C SER A 180 -18.76 2.54 6.25
N MET A 181 -18.89 2.04 7.48
CA MET A 181 -20.18 1.76 8.10
C MET A 181 -20.99 3.04 8.31
N ALA A 182 -20.35 4.10 8.81
CA ALA A 182 -21.00 5.40 8.97
C ALA A 182 -21.48 5.97 7.62
N PHE A 183 -20.65 5.86 6.58
CA PHE A 183 -21.06 6.23 5.23
C PHE A 183 -22.28 5.44 4.76
N PHE A 184 -22.28 4.11 4.91
CA PHE A 184 -23.42 3.29 4.50
C PHE A 184 -24.72 3.62 5.26
N LEU A 185 -24.63 3.91 6.56
CA LEU A 185 -25.80 4.19 7.40
C LEU A 185 -26.35 5.62 7.22
N PHE A 186 -25.49 6.60 6.93
CA PHE A 186 -25.87 8.02 7.00
C PHE A 186 -25.75 8.78 5.66
N SER A 187 -25.17 8.20 4.61
CA SER A 187 -24.93 8.88 3.32
C SER A 187 -26.19 9.33 2.58
N GLY A 188 -27.34 8.69 2.82
CA GLY A 188 -28.60 8.96 2.09
C GLY A 188 -29.13 10.40 2.21
N GLY A 189 -28.61 11.21 3.14
CA GLY A 189 -28.95 12.62 3.29
C GLY A 189 -27.76 13.58 3.16
N TRP A 190 -26.58 13.11 2.75
CA TRP A 190 -25.39 13.95 2.65
C TRP A 190 -25.40 14.75 1.36
N ASP A 191 -24.97 16.01 1.46
CA ASP A 191 -24.72 16.85 0.30
C ASP A 191 -23.42 16.44 -0.40
N THR A 192 -23.11 17.09 -1.53
CA THR A 192 -21.85 16.86 -2.24
C THR A 192 -20.65 17.16 -1.34
N GLY A 193 -20.75 18.14 -0.43
CA GLY A 193 -19.70 18.45 0.55
C GLY A 193 -19.37 17.28 1.48
N GLY A 194 -20.39 16.64 2.05
CA GLY A 194 -20.25 15.46 2.92
C GLY A 194 -19.59 14.28 2.21
N HIS A 195 -19.99 13.99 0.97
CA HIS A 195 -19.35 12.96 0.14
C HIS A 195 -17.88 13.29 -0.12
N ARG A 196 -17.58 14.54 -0.48
CA ARG A 196 -16.19 14.99 -0.71
C ARG A 196 -15.31 14.85 0.54
N PHE A 197 -15.87 15.19 1.71
CA PHE A 197 -15.19 15.02 3.00
C PHE A 197 -14.88 13.54 3.27
N TYR A 198 -15.86 12.66 3.08
CA TYR A 198 -15.67 11.22 3.25
C TYR A 198 -14.60 10.64 2.34
N LEU A 199 -14.63 10.97 1.04
CA LEU A 199 -13.61 10.49 0.10
C LEU A 199 -12.21 10.95 0.48
N THR A 200 -12.07 12.19 0.95
CA THR A 200 -10.79 12.72 1.43
C THR A 200 -10.34 12.00 2.70
N LEU A 201 -11.23 11.82 3.67
CA LEU A 201 -10.97 11.09 4.90
C LEU A 201 -10.52 9.65 4.61
N MET A 202 -11.22 8.95 3.72
CA MET A 202 -10.89 7.59 3.31
C MET A 202 -9.52 7.53 2.65
N ASN A 203 -9.19 8.45 1.73
CA ASN A 203 -7.85 8.52 1.15
C ASN A 203 -6.77 8.69 2.22
N VAL A 204 -6.99 9.56 3.21
CA VAL A 204 -6.04 9.77 4.32
C VAL A 204 -5.86 8.51 5.16
N LEU A 205 -6.97 7.87 5.58
CA LEU A 205 -6.92 6.63 6.37
C LEU A 205 -6.22 5.50 5.61
N ILE A 206 -6.52 5.33 4.31
CA ILE A 206 -5.87 4.33 3.46
C ILE A 206 -4.38 4.64 3.31
N GLY A 207 -4.01 5.89 3.06
CA GLY A 207 -2.60 6.26 2.88
C GLY A 207 -1.76 6.04 4.14
N LEU A 208 -2.31 6.40 5.31
CA LEU A 208 -1.66 6.09 6.59
C LEU A 208 -1.54 4.58 6.81
N LYS A 209 -2.57 3.81 6.44
CA LYS A 209 -2.58 2.35 6.59
C LYS A 209 -1.55 1.70 5.68
N VAL A 210 -1.49 2.08 4.42
CA VAL A 210 -0.50 1.56 3.47
C VAL A 210 0.92 1.91 3.92
N CYS A 211 1.14 3.15 4.37
CA CYS A 211 2.42 3.59 4.92
C CYS A 211 2.86 2.71 6.10
N SER A 212 1.95 2.52 7.07
CA SER A 212 2.15 1.69 8.27
C SER A 212 2.42 0.22 7.94
N GLY A 213 1.60 -0.39 7.07
CA GLY A 213 1.74 -1.79 6.68
C GLY A 213 3.05 -2.08 5.95
N LEU A 214 3.44 -1.23 4.99
CA LEU A 214 4.72 -1.38 4.29
C LEU A 214 5.92 -1.17 5.23
N TRP A 215 5.82 -0.22 6.16
CA TRP A 215 6.82 -0.02 7.21
C TRP A 215 6.97 -1.26 8.10
N LEU A 216 5.87 -1.92 8.50
CA LEU A 216 5.91 -3.15 9.29
C LEU A 216 6.52 -4.34 8.54
N ILE A 217 6.21 -4.49 7.25
CA ILE A 217 6.84 -5.51 6.41
C ILE A 217 8.36 -5.27 6.38
N TYR A 218 8.78 -4.03 6.18
CA TYR A 218 10.19 -3.65 6.22
C TYR A 218 10.86 -3.99 7.57
N LEU A 219 10.26 -3.57 8.69
CA LEU A 219 10.77 -3.88 10.03
C LEU A 219 10.85 -5.38 10.31
N SER A 220 9.93 -6.16 9.78
CA SER A 220 9.92 -7.61 9.94
C SER A 220 11.14 -8.24 9.27
N PHE A 221 11.52 -7.76 8.09
CA PHE A 221 12.75 -8.18 7.41
C PHE A 221 14.02 -7.69 8.12
N LEU A 222 14.01 -6.47 8.67
CA LEU A 222 15.16 -5.89 9.38
C LEU A 222 15.43 -6.60 10.72
N SER A 223 14.38 -6.92 11.47
CA SER A 223 14.50 -7.69 12.73
C SER A 223 15.02 -9.12 12.52
N GLY A 224 14.94 -9.65 11.29
CA GLY A 224 15.61 -10.86 10.85
C GLY A 224 17.16 -10.79 10.86
N GLY A 225 17.71 -9.57 10.91
CA GLY A 225 19.14 -9.27 10.89
C GLY A 225 19.67 -8.57 12.15
N ASP A 226 18.85 -7.76 12.84
CA ASP A 226 19.33 -6.80 13.86
C ASP A 226 18.79 -7.03 15.29
N MET A 227 18.51 -8.27 15.69
CA MET A 227 18.38 -8.62 17.12
C MET A 227 19.51 -9.53 17.57
N GLN A 228 20.72 -8.96 17.64
CA GLN A 228 21.79 -9.34 18.55
C GLN A 228 22.45 -8.07 19.09
#